data_AF-A0A2G9FVU9-F1
#
_entry.id   AF-A0A2G9FVU9-F1
#
_cell.length_a   1.000
_cell.length_b   1.000
_cell.length_c   1.000
_cell.angle_alpha   90.00
_cell.angle_beta   90.00
_cell.angle_gamma   90.00
#
_symmetry.space_group_name_H-M   'P 1'
#
loop_
_entity.id
_entity.type
_entity.pdbx_description
1 polymer ?
#
loop_
_entity_poly.entity_id
_entity_poly.type
_entity_poly.pdbx_seq_one_letter_code
_entity_poly.pdbx_strand_id
1 'polypeptide(L)'
;MVKKSKKSKSKRVPFRKKYKIIRKVKEHNKKKAKEAKKLGLNKKPKVEKDLGIPNDWPFKEQELKALEARRQRAIRELEEKNTERKDRVNLNFHPISTYLIVPNFLYY
;
A
#
# COMPACT_ATOMS: atom_id res chain seq x y z
N MET A 1 39.86 16.92 35.94
CA MET A 1 39.86 16.41 34.55
C MET A 1 40.75 15.17 34.47
N VAL A 2 40.23 14.01 34.09
CA VAL A 2 41.02 12.77 34.04
C VAL A 2 42.07 12.88 32.93
N LYS A 3 43.36 12.76 33.28
CA LYS A 3 44.46 12.75 32.30
C LYS A 3 44.32 11.53 31.40
N LYS A 4 44.18 11.77 30.09
CA LYS A 4 44.10 10.70 29.09
C LYS A 4 45.39 9.89 29.13
N SER A 5 45.30 8.57 29.17
CA SER A 5 46.49 7.71 29.20
C SER A 5 47.35 7.92 27.95
N LYS A 6 48.69 7.86 28.11
CA LYS A 6 49.66 8.02 27.00
C LYS A 6 49.41 7.05 25.83
N LYS A 7 48.79 5.90 26.09
CA LYS A 7 48.48 4.86 25.08
C LYS A 7 47.18 5.10 24.32
N SER A 8 46.39 6.11 24.68
CA SER A 8 45.07 6.32 24.09
C SER A 8 45.15 6.89 22.66
N LYS A 9 44.47 6.26 21.71
CA LYS A 9 44.46 6.71 20.32
C LYS A 9 43.71 8.04 20.16
N SER A 10 44.09 8.82 19.15
CA SER A 10 43.38 10.03 18.75
C SER A 10 42.02 9.69 18.14
N LYS A 11 40.99 10.49 18.47
CA LYS A 11 39.67 10.44 17.83
C LYS A 11 39.67 11.15 16.46
N ARG A 12 40.73 11.91 16.13
CA ARG A 12 40.83 12.64 14.85
C ARG A 12 40.92 11.66 13.69
N VAL A 13 40.03 11.83 12.72
CA VAL A 13 40.03 11.03 11.50
C VAL A 13 40.78 11.79 10.40
N PRO A 14 41.88 11.24 9.83
CA PRO A 14 42.56 11.86 8.71
C PRO A 14 41.68 11.86 7.46
N PHE A 15 41.84 12.86 6.60
CA PHE A 15 41.05 13.03 5.38
C PHE A 15 41.10 11.80 4.46
N ARG A 16 42.26 11.15 4.33
CA ARG A 16 42.41 9.89 3.59
C ARG A 16 41.43 8.81 4.06
N LYS A 17 41.23 8.66 5.37
CA LYS A 17 40.25 7.71 5.92
C LYS A 17 38.82 8.17 5.66
N LYS A 18 38.53 9.46 5.85
CA LYS A 18 37.20 10.06 5.56
C LYS A 18 36.77 9.79 4.11
N TYR A 19 37.60 10.14 3.13
CA TYR A 19 37.29 9.94 1.70
C TYR A 19 37.20 8.46 1.32
N LYS A 20 38.05 7.59 1.91
CA LYS A 20 37.95 6.13 1.73
C LYS A 20 36.63 5.57 2.25
N ILE A 21 36.16 6.03 3.42
CA ILE A 21 34.87 5.62 3.99
C ILE A 21 33.72 6.09 3.09
N ILE A 22 33.72 7.35 2.68
CA ILE A 22 32.68 7.91 1.78
C ILE A 22 32.60 7.10 0.48
N ARG A 23 33.74 6.79 -0.13
CA ARG A 23 33.79 5.97 -1.36
C ARG A 23 33.20 4.58 -1.12
N LYS A 24 33.62 3.88 -0.06
CA LYS A 24 33.12 2.55 0.29
C LYS A 24 31.61 2.54 0.54
N VAL A 25 31.09 3.53 1.26
CA VAL A 25 29.65 3.64 1.56
C VAL A 25 28.85 3.91 0.27
N LYS A 26 29.34 4.80 -0.59
CA LYS A 26 28.71 5.08 -1.90
C LYS A 26 28.67 3.82 -2.77
N GLU A 27 29.78 3.09 -2.86
CA GLU A 27 29.88 1.84 -3.62
C GLU A 27 28.93 0.76 -3.05
N HIS A 28 28.90 0.59 -1.74
CA HIS A 28 28.01 -0.35 -1.05
C HIS A 28 26.53 -0.05 -1.31
N ASN A 29 26.12 1.21 -1.16
CA ASN A 29 24.75 1.63 -1.40
C ASN A 29 24.36 1.47 -2.89
N LYS A 30 25.29 1.75 -3.81
CA LYS A 30 25.09 1.50 -5.25
C LYS A 30 24.91 0.01 -5.55
N LYS A 31 25.67 -0.87 -4.89
CA LYS A 31 25.54 -2.32 -5.02
C LYS A 31 24.20 -2.82 -4.46
N LYS A 32 23.84 -2.42 -3.24
CA LYS A 32 22.53 -2.74 -2.62
C LYS A 32 21.35 -2.27 -3.48
N ALA A 33 21.42 -1.06 -4.05
CA ALA A 33 20.37 -0.56 -4.94
C ALA A 33 20.25 -1.38 -6.23
N LYS A 34 21.37 -1.82 -6.82
CA LYS A 34 21.36 -2.71 -7.98
C LYS A 34 20.79 -4.09 -7.64
N GLU A 35 21.16 -4.65 -6.50
CA GLU A 35 20.64 -5.93 -6.00
C GLU A 35 19.14 -5.86 -5.73
N ALA A 36 18.65 -4.80 -5.06
CA ALA A 36 17.23 -4.59 -4.82
C ALA A 36 16.42 -4.48 -6.13
N LYS A 37 16.97 -3.79 -7.14
CA LYS A 37 16.38 -3.71 -8.48
C LYS A 37 16.35 -5.08 -9.17
N LYS A 38 17.44 -5.86 -9.10
CA LYS A 38 17.51 -7.22 -9.66
C LYS A 38 16.55 -8.20 -8.98
N LEU A 39 16.38 -8.08 -7.66
CA LEU A 39 15.45 -8.90 -6.88
C LEU A 39 13.97 -8.60 -7.16
N GLY A 40 13.66 -7.61 -8.01
CA GLY A 40 12.29 -7.40 -8.49
C GLY A 40 11.31 -7.03 -7.39
N LEU A 41 11.78 -6.41 -6.30
CA LEU A 41 10.95 -5.88 -5.21
C LEU A 41 10.02 -4.72 -5.63
N ASN A 42 9.95 -4.43 -6.95
CA ASN A 42 8.88 -3.66 -7.58
C ASN A 42 7.57 -4.45 -7.72
N LYS A 43 7.52 -5.72 -7.30
CA LYS A 43 6.24 -6.34 -6.95
C LYS A 43 5.72 -5.59 -5.74
N LYS A 44 4.50 -5.05 -5.84
CA LYS A 44 3.82 -4.27 -4.78
C LYS A 44 4.28 -4.73 -3.40
N PRO A 45 4.69 -3.82 -2.50
CA PRO A 45 5.11 -4.22 -1.16
C PRO A 45 4.08 -5.22 -0.67
N LYS A 46 4.52 -6.44 -0.29
CA LYS A 46 3.66 -7.38 0.42
C LYS A 46 3.00 -6.53 1.48
N VAL A 47 1.66 -6.44 1.42
CA VAL A 47 0.82 -5.66 2.34
C VAL A 47 1.53 -5.66 3.66
N GLU A 48 2.00 -4.47 4.06
CA GLU A 48 2.77 -4.28 5.28
C GLU A 48 2.06 -5.11 6.34
N LYS A 49 2.73 -6.17 6.81
CA LYS A 49 2.12 -7.01 7.83
C LYS A 49 2.11 -6.11 9.04
N ASP A 50 0.97 -5.49 9.29
CA ASP A 50 0.75 -4.68 10.48
C ASP A 50 1.27 -5.50 11.64
N LEU A 51 2.26 -4.96 12.35
CA LEU A 51 2.68 -5.50 13.64
C LEU A 51 1.46 -5.30 14.54
N GLY A 52 0.55 -6.28 14.52
CA GLY A 52 -0.80 -6.14 15.02
C GLY A 52 -0.84 -5.73 16.48
N ILE A 53 -2.04 -5.37 16.94
CA ILE A 53 -2.31 -5.03 18.34
C ILE A 53 -1.70 -6.12 19.26
N PRO A 54 -0.76 -5.75 20.15
CA PRO A 54 -0.17 -6.68 21.10
C PRO A 54 -1.23 -7.44 21.90
N ASN A 55 -0.95 -8.71 22.22
CA ASN A 55 -1.95 -9.57 22.86
C ASN A 55 -2.33 -9.12 24.28
N ASP A 56 -1.42 -8.48 24.99
CA ASP A 56 -1.59 -8.12 26.40
C ASP A 56 -2.25 -6.74 26.59
N TRP A 57 -2.79 -6.14 25.51
CA TRP A 57 -3.45 -4.84 25.60
C TRP A 57 -4.89 -5.01 26.13
N PRO A 58 -5.23 -4.47 27.33
CA PRO A 58 -6.57 -4.58 27.94
C PRO A 58 -7.77 -4.15 27.09
N PHE A 59 -7.58 -3.34 26.05
CA PHE A 59 -8.67 -2.87 25.17
C PHE A 59 -8.64 -3.50 23.76
N LYS A 60 -7.83 -4.55 23.57
CA LYS A 60 -7.68 -5.25 22.29
C LYS A 60 -9.02 -5.68 21.69
N GLU A 61 -9.93 -6.21 22.50
CA GLU A 61 -11.25 -6.68 22.04
C GLU A 61 -12.17 -5.53 21.62
N GLN A 62 -12.12 -4.42 22.36
CA GLN A 62 -12.91 -3.22 22.05
C GLN A 62 -12.42 -2.59 20.73
N GLU A 63 -11.11 -2.52 20.54
CA GLU A 63 -10.50 -1.95 19.34
C GLU A 63 -10.73 -2.85 18.11
N LEU A 64 -10.64 -4.18 18.28
CA LEU A 64 -10.93 -5.12 17.19
C LEU A 64 -12.39 -5.01 16.73
N LYS A 65 -13.34 -4.89 17.68
CA LYS A 65 -14.76 -4.68 17.38
C LYS A 65 -15.02 -3.37 16.65
N ALA A 66 -14.34 -2.29 17.04
CA ALA A 66 -14.43 -0.99 16.36
C ALA A 66 -13.86 -1.06 14.93
N LEU A 67 -12.75 -1.76 14.72
CA LEU A 67 -12.14 -1.98 13.41
C LEU A 67 -13.02 -2.83 12.49
N GLU A 68 -13.62 -3.90 13.00
CA GLU A 68 -14.57 -4.73 12.25
C GLU A 68 -15.81 -3.94 11.83
N ALA A 69 -16.37 -3.14 12.75
CA ALA A 69 -17.50 -2.26 12.42
C ALA A 69 -17.14 -1.22 11.34
N ARG A 70 -15.90 -0.73 11.32
CA ARG A 70 -15.42 0.16 10.25
C ARG A 70 -15.25 -0.56 8.91
N ARG A 71 -14.72 -1.78 8.91
CA ARG A 71 -14.58 -2.61 7.70
C ARG A 71 -15.95 -2.97 7.11
N GLN A 72 -16.89 -3.40 7.95
CA GLN A 72 -18.25 -3.75 7.53
C GLN A 72 -18.98 -2.56 6.90
N ARG A 73 -18.85 -1.35 7.46
CA ARG A 73 -19.40 -0.13 6.86
C ARG A 73 -18.81 0.14 5.47
N ALA A 74 -17.48 0.09 5.35
CA ALA A 74 -16.82 0.33 4.06
C ALA A 74 -17.19 -0.70 2.97
N ILE A 75 -17.41 -1.96 3.34
CA ILE A 75 -17.84 -3.01 2.40
C ILE A 75 -19.27 -2.74 1.93
N ARG A 76 -20.19 -2.43 2.84
CA ARG A 76 -21.60 -2.11 2.50
C ARG A 76 -21.71 -0.92 1.56
N GLU A 77 -21.00 0.16 1.85
CA GLU A 77 -20.98 1.35 0.97
C GLU A 77 -20.41 1.04 -0.43
N LEU A 78 -19.46 0.11 -0.53
CA LEU A 78 -18.91 -0.30 -1.81
C LEU A 78 -19.90 -1.18 -2.59
N GLU A 79 -20.62 -2.07 -1.90
CA GLU A 79 -21.68 -2.90 -2.47
C GLU A 79 -22.82 -2.03 -3.00
N GLU A 80 -23.31 -1.07 -2.22
CA GLU A 80 -24.34 -0.10 -2.62
C GLU A 80 -23.93 0.71 -3.85
N LYS A 81 -22.70 1.23 -3.89
CA LYS A 81 -22.19 1.93 -5.08
C LYS A 81 -22.08 1.03 -6.31
N ASN A 82 -21.82 -0.26 -6.11
CA ASN A 82 -21.76 -1.23 -7.20
C ASN A 82 -23.16 -1.63 -7.68
N THR A 83 -24.15 -1.75 -6.80
CA THR A 83 -25.55 -1.99 -7.20
C THR A 83 -26.11 -0.78 -7.94
N GLU A 84 -25.92 0.43 -7.42
CA GLU A 84 -26.31 1.66 -8.13
C GLU A 84 -25.67 1.78 -9.51
N ARG A 85 -24.40 1.39 -9.67
CA ARG A 85 -23.73 1.38 -10.98
C ARG A 85 -24.38 0.36 -11.91
N LYS A 86 -24.72 -0.84 -11.42
CA LYS A 86 -25.40 -1.88 -12.21
C LYS A 86 -26.81 -1.45 -12.62
N ASP A 87 -27.56 -0.85 -11.71
CA ASP A 87 -28.93 -0.38 -11.95
C ASP A 87 -28.96 0.78 -12.94
N ARG A 88 -28.00 1.71 -12.85
CA ARG A 88 -27.81 2.76 -13.86
C ARG A 88 -27.48 2.18 -15.24
N VAL A 89 -26.64 1.15 -15.32
CA VAL A 89 -26.32 0.50 -16.59
C VAL A 89 -27.54 -0.23 -17.16
N ASN A 90 -28.33 -0.91 -16.31
CA ASN A 90 -29.56 -1.59 -16.73
C ASN A 90 -30.66 -0.62 -17.19
N LEU A 91 -30.89 0.49 -16.48
CA LEU A 91 -31.86 1.52 -16.87
C LEU A 91 -31.49 2.25 -18.16
N ASN A 92 -30.19 2.47 -18.39
CA ASN A 92 -29.69 3.03 -19.66
C ASN A 92 -29.70 2.00 -20.81
N PHE A 93 -29.90 0.72 -20.51
CA PHE A 93 -30.05 -0.37 -21.47
C PHE A 93 -31.54 -0.71 -21.69
N HIS A 94 -32.37 0.32 -21.89
CA HIS A 94 -33.68 0.13 -22.51
C HIS A 94 -33.52 0.23 -24.03
N PRO A 95 -33.53 -0.89 -24.78
CA PRO A 95 -33.51 -0.82 -26.23
C PRO A 95 -34.79 -0.11 -26.69
N ILE A 96 -34.63 1.06 -27.31
CA ILE A 96 -35.68 1.86 -27.97
C ILE A 96 -36.51 1.01 -28.96
N SER A 97 -35.99 -0.15 -29.36
CA SER A 97 -36.58 -1.12 -30.28
C SER A 97 -37.86 -1.82 -29.81
N THR A 98 -38.31 -1.68 -28.56
CA THR A 98 -39.54 -2.37 -28.09
C THR A 98 -40.84 -1.58 -28.33
N TYR A 99 -40.77 -0.30 -28.72
CA TYR A 99 -41.94 0.55 -28.99
C TYR A 99 -42.23 0.80 -30.48
N LEU A 100 -41.69 -0.04 -31.39
CA LEU A 100 -41.92 0.07 -32.85
C LEU A 100 -42.34 -1.27 -33.50
N ILE A 101 -43.16 -2.06 -32.79
CA ILE A 101 -43.87 -3.19 -33.41
C ILE A 101 -45.37 -3.02 -33.16
N VAL A 102 -45.96 -2.07 -33.88
CA VAL A 102 -47.39 -2.11 -34.21
C VAL A 102 -47.45 -2.64 -35.64
N PRO A 103 -47.82 -3.92 -35.87
CA PRO A 103 -47.97 -4.43 -37.22
C PRO A 103 -49.30 -3.92 -37.76
N ASN A 104 -49.21 -2.91 -38.62
CA ASN A 104 -50.29 -2.45 -39.48
C ASN A 104 -50.59 -3.56 -40.51
N PHE A 105 -51.37 -4.57 -40.13
CA PHE A 105 -51.96 -5.52 -41.07
C PHE A 105 -53.37 -5.06 -41.42
N LEU A 106 -53.41 -4.07 -42.32
CA LEU A 106 -54.50 -3.92 -43.27
C LEU A 106 -54.46 -5.14 -44.20
N TYR A 107 -55.32 -6.13 -43.92
CA TYR A 107 -55.72 -7.14 -44.89
C TYR A 107 -57.07 -6.72 -45.48
N TYR A 108 -57.05 -6.54 -46.81
CA TYR A 108 -58.15 -6.53 -47.80
C TYR A 108 -59.55 -6.09 -47.37
#